data_AF-A0AAW4N2Y2-F1
#
_entry.id   AF-A0AAW4N2Y2-F1
#
_cell.length_a   1.000
_cell.length_b   1.000
_cell.length_c   1.000
_cell.angle_alpha   90.00
_cell.angle_beta   90.00
_cell.angle_gamma   90.00
#
_symmetry.space_group_name_H-M   'P 1'
#
loop_
_entity.id
_entity.type
_entity.pdbx_description
1 polymer ?
#
loop_
_entity_poly.entity_id
_entity_poly.type
_entity_poly.pdbx_seq_one_letter_code
_entity_poly.pdbx_strand_id
1 'polypeptide(L)'
;MKITKYMGAFAVIAMLAACSTDDEQGTNTAANEVKITANVGGNSIFTRSNPLGTEAEQQSFNENDVISVTTEGKTVIYKKTGEVWAPANAGDYLVWTGNAQAFEACYPEKADESTTNSFSVGYVSADQSTVDKIEKSDYMISREAIEKAYIPSDRQLTLNFARQTARVIVKVSGFGDEFKDLNPTLSAVEVYSKLKVPAGDGDSYAAIKTYKKEESGNNVFYALVSPGDANSTEKFLKLTVTYNDGDGKPTQTKVLDVTGIPALDKAMSYTYDVKIGKDKATIGSVSVADWGKGDAITGGDAVTTTENAVLIIKNALAAGEKNIEIRNLPANADKSVFDAIREALKGANDGSIELTVYGVEALPSNAFSDCQPLKSIYLQDVKSIESVAFQDCIGLETIYAPIVSSISDFAFADCPKLKSVTLGNISAAGIRIFDNVSTEGVDLTLSKDQKVMTKKDIEAWQSDESKKYIDSEDHKRVLFLGKKFLSIKCGSRIHKSTNI
;
A
#
# COMPACT_ATOMS: atom_id res chain seq x y z
N MET A 1 -33.30 39.49 -32.11
CA MET A 1 -33.32 40.66 -31.21
C MET A 1 -33.34 40.13 -29.78
N LYS A 2 -32.42 40.40 -28.86
CA LYS A 2 -31.27 41.32 -28.80
C LYS A 2 -30.16 40.62 -28.02
N ILE A 3 -28.93 40.76 -28.52
CA ILE A 3 -27.68 40.50 -27.80
C ILE A 3 -27.47 41.70 -26.87
N THR A 4 -27.39 41.48 -25.56
CA THR A 4 -27.03 42.54 -24.60
C THR A 4 -25.57 42.35 -24.23
N LYS A 5 -24.73 43.25 -24.76
CA LYS A 5 -23.31 43.38 -24.47
C LYS A 5 -23.14 43.86 -23.02
N TYR A 6 -22.39 43.13 -22.19
CA TYR A 6 -21.71 43.72 -21.04
C TYR A 6 -20.27 44.02 -21.46
N MET A 7 -19.96 45.31 -21.54
CA MET A 7 -18.62 45.84 -21.78
C MET A 7 -17.76 45.57 -20.55
N GLY A 8 -16.75 44.70 -20.69
CA GLY A 8 -15.65 44.62 -19.75
C GLY A 8 -14.82 45.90 -19.82
N ALA A 9 -14.62 46.54 -18.67
CA ALA A 9 -13.63 47.59 -18.51
C ALA A 9 -12.24 46.94 -18.46
N PHE A 10 -11.60 46.78 -19.62
CA PHE A 10 -10.18 46.47 -19.71
C PHE A 10 -9.39 47.74 -19.37
N ALA A 11 -8.67 47.73 -18.26
CA ALA A 11 -7.60 48.70 -18.02
C ALA A 11 -6.45 48.39 -19.00
N VAL A 12 -6.37 49.15 -20.08
CA VAL A 12 -5.24 49.11 -21.02
C VAL A 12 -4.02 49.72 -20.34
N ILE A 13 -3.08 48.88 -19.90
CA ILE A 13 -1.73 49.36 -19.58
C ILE A 13 -1.01 49.57 -20.91
N ALA A 14 -0.75 50.83 -21.24
CA ALA A 14 -0.02 51.22 -22.44
C ALA A 14 1.41 50.62 -22.40
N MET A 15 1.74 49.74 -23.34
CA MET A 15 3.12 49.32 -23.58
C MET A 15 3.86 50.45 -24.31
N LEU A 16 4.71 51.17 -23.59
CA LEU A 16 5.75 52.00 -24.19
C LEU A 16 6.93 51.10 -24.55
N ALA A 17 7.18 50.95 -25.85
CA ALA A 17 8.41 50.37 -26.36
C ALA A 17 9.57 51.36 -26.12
N ALA A 18 10.54 50.96 -25.30
CA ALA A 18 11.84 51.63 -25.20
C ALA A 18 12.95 50.58 -25.37
N CYS A 19 13.75 50.74 -26.41
CA CYS A 19 14.95 49.94 -26.66
C CYS A 19 16.14 50.51 -25.86
N SER A 20 16.84 49.60 -25.16
CA SER A 20 18.23 49.60 -24.69
C SER A 20 18.83 50.83 -23.98
N THR A 21 19.41 50.60 -22.80
CA THR A 21 20.87 50.47 -22.60
C THR A 21 21.18 49.84 -21.24
N ASP A 22 22.31 49.13 -21.17
CA ASP A 22 22.91 48.56 -19.96
C ASP A 22 23.16 49.62 -18.86
N ASP A 23 23.19 49.12 -17.62
CA ASP A 23 23.48 49.81 -16.35
C ASP A 23 22.39 50.74 -15.79
N GLU A 24 21.32 50.15 -15.25
CA GLU A 24 20.59 50.78 -14.13
C GLU A 24 20.47 49.84 -12.94
N GLN A 25 21.39 50.02 -11.99
CA GLN A 25 21.15 49.72 -10.59
C GLN A 25 20.01 50.62 -10.08
N GLY A 26 18.90 49.99 -9.71
CA GLY A 26 18.01 50.51 -8.67
C GLY A 26 16.92 51.48 -9.12
N THR A 27 15.77 50.93 -9.50
CA THR A 27 14.47 51.42 -8.97
C THR A 27 13.45 50.29 -8.98
N ASN A 28 12.82 50.05 -7.82
CA ASN A 28 11.66 49.16 -7.63
C ASN A 28 10.46 49.72 -8.39
N THR A 29 10.40 49.46 -9.70
CA THR A 29 9.29 49.89 -10.56
C THR A 29 8.38 48.70 -10.86
N ALA A 30 7.08 48.95 -11.05
CA ALA A 30 6.10 47.93 -11.46
C ALA A 30 6.51 47.21 -12.77
N ALA A 31 7.42 47.79 -13.57
CA ALA A 31 7.96 47.18 -14.77
C ALA A 31 8.82 45.91 -14.51
N ASN A 32 9.36 45.75 -13.30
CA ASN A 32 10.17 44.60 -12.90
C ASN A 32 9.41 43.61 -11.99
N GLU A 33 8.09 43.73 -11.89
CA GLU A 33 7.25 42.82 -11.14
C GLU A 33 7.41 41.37 -11.64
N VAL A 34 7.57 40.44 -10.69
CA VAL A 34 7.56 39.00 -10.96
C VAL A 34 6.11 38.56 -11.13
N LYS A 35 5.75 38.13 -12.34
CA LYS A 35 4.43 37.58 -12.64
C LYS A 35 4.43 36.09 -12.34
N ILE A 36 3.54 35.63 -11.48
CA ILE A 36 3.52 34.23 -11.08
C ILE A 36 2.62 33.40 -11.99
N THR A 37 3.19 32.33 -12.53
CA THR A 37 2.44 31.19 -13.05
C THR A 37 2.76 30.00 -12.15
N ALA A 38 1.81 29.60 -11.30
CA ALA A 38 1.96 28.38 -10.52
C ALA A 38 1.39 27.22 -11.33
N ASN A 39 2.27 26.31 -11.70
CA ASN A 39 1.88 25.05 -12.32
C ASN A 39 1.88 23.96 -11.27
N VAL A 40 0.90 23.10 -11.45
CA VAL A 40 0.83 21.84 -10.75
C VAL A 40 1.44 20.81 -11.71
N GLY A 41 2.65 20.34 -11.41
CA GLY A 41 3.37 19.35 -12.24
C GLY A 41 3.88 19.79 -13.62
N GLY A 42 4.83 20.74 -13.71
CA GLY A 42 5.61 20.99 -14.94
C GLY A 42 6.68 19.91 -15.21
N ASN A 43 7.98 20.27 -15.36
CA ASN A 43 9.09 19.28 -15.47
C ASN A 43 9.21 18.31 -14.27
N SER A 44 8.39 18.54 -13.24
CA SER A 44 8.16 17.65 -12.11
C SER A 44 6.90 16.82 -12.39
N ILE A 45 7.06 15.52 -12.62
CA ILE A 45 5.97 14.53 -12.78
C ILE A 45 5.18 14.28 -11.47
N PHE A 46 5.15 15.24 -10.54
CA PHE A 46 4.60 15.07 -9.19
C PHE A 46 3.95 16.36 -8.67
N THR A 47 2.64 16.53 -8.86
CA THR A 47 1.70 17.18 -7.91
C THR A 47 0.37 17.45 -8.56
N ARG A 48 -0.67 17.53 -7.72
CA ARG A 48 -2.04 17.86 -8.07
C ARG A 48 -2.76 18.61 -6.92
N SER A 49 -3.46 19.73 -7.12
CA SER A 49 -4.38 20.30 -6.09
C SER A 49 -5.68 19.51 -6.05
N ASN A 50 -6.62 19.78 -5.14
CA ASN A 50 -7.86 19.00 -4.99
C ASN A 50 -7.60 17.49 -4.79
N PRO A 51 -7.16 17.05 -3.60
CA PRO A 51 -6.71 15.68 -3.35
C PRO A 51 -7.78 14.60 -3.58
N LEU A 52 -9.02 15.02 -3.87
CA LEU A 52 -10.21 14.21 -4.07
C LEU A 52 -10.84 14.34 -5.47
N GLY A 53 -10.29 15.20 -6.34
CA GLY A 53 -10.82 15.52 -7.67
C GLY A 53 -10.51 14.47 -8.74
N THR A 54 -11.06 14.66 -9.94
CA THR A 54 -10.67 13.91 -11.14
C THR A 54 -9.24 14.23 -11.57
N GLU A 55 -8.65 13.44 -12.46
CA GLU A 55 -7.28 13.68 -12.95
C GLU A 55 -7.08 15.09 -13.52
N ALA A 56 -8.09 15.63 -14.22
CA ALA A 56 -8.03 16.96 -14.81
C ALA A 56 -8.16 18.07 -13.76
N GLU A 57 -9.10 17.94 -12.81
CA GLU A 57 -9.26 18.90 -11.71
C GLU A 57 -8.03 18.92 -10.81
N GLN A 58 -7.42 17.75 -10.65
CA GLN A 58 -6.25 17.60 -9.84
C GLN A 58 -5.03 18.32 -10.49
N GLN A 59 -4.97 18.53 -11.81
CA GLN A 59 -3.86 19.23 -12.49
C GLN A 59 -3.90 20.77 -12.39
N SER A 60 -4.80 21.37 -11.62
CA SER A 60 -4.98 22.82 -11.61
C SER A 60 -5.40 23.34 -10.26
N PHE A 61 -4.74 24.42 -9.80
CA PHE A 61 -5.16 25.14 -8.60
C PHE A 61 -6.58 25.70 -8.76
N ASN A 62 -7.32 25.72 -7.66
CA ASN A 62 -8.68 26.22 -7.57
C ASN A 62 -8.71 27.76 -7.53
N GLU A 63 -9.83 28.34 -7.95
CA GLU A 63 -10.09 29.76 -7.72
C GLU A 63 -9.99 30.06 -6.21
N ASN A 64 -9.30 31.15 -5.86
CA ASN A 64 -8.98 31.55 -4.49
C ASN A 64 -7.89 30.76 -3.76
N ASP A 65 -7.23 29.79 -4.40
CA ASP A 65 -6.04 29.16 -3.82
C ASP A 65 -4.98 30.22 -3.49
N VAL A 66 -4.24 29.96 -2.42
CA VAL A 66 -3.27 30.91 -1.86
C VAL A 66 -1.90 30.25 -1.71
N ILE A 67 -0.88 30.88 -2.28
CA ILE A 67 0.52 30.49 -2.14
C ILE A 67 1.32 31.61 -1.47
N SER A 68 2.38 31.23 -0.77
CA SER A 68 3.44 32.19 -0.40
C SER A 68 4.62 32.02 -1.35
N VAL A 69 5.25 33.12 -1.74
CA VAL A 69 6.48 33.12 -2.54
C VAL A 69 7.50 34.02 -1.84
N THR A 70 8.68 33.49 -1.60
CA THR A 70 9.78 34.17 -0.91
C THR A 70 10.97 34.27 -1.82
N THR A 71 11.58 35.45 -1.86
CA THR A 71 12.84 35.69 -2.55
C THR A 71 13.58 36.84 -1.87
N GLU A 72 14.90 36.76 -1.75
CA GLU A 72 15.72 37.80 -1.11
C GLU A 72 15.19 38.24 0.29
N GLY A 73 14.64 37.29 1.05
CA GLY A 73 14.06 37.54 2.37
C GLY A 73 12.70 38.25 2.39
N LYS A 74 12.14 38.62 1.22
CA LYS A 74 10.78 39.14 1.09
C LYS A 74 9.81 38.01 0.75
N THR A 75 8.79 37.83 1.57
CA THR A 75 7.66 36.92 1.30
C THR A 75 6.45 37.72 0.85
N VAL A 76 5.79 37.28 -0.22
CA VAL A 76 4.53 37.83 -0.72
C VAL A 76 3.51 36.71 -0.83
N ILE A 77 2.27 37.01 -0.47
CA ILE A 77 1.14 36.09 -0.61
C ILE A 77 0.42 36.36 -1.92
N TYR A 78 0.29 35.34 -2.75
CA TYR A 78 -0.42 35.39 -4.02
C TYR A 78 -1.69 34.56 -3.93
N LYS A 79 -2.77 35.09 -4.53
CA LYS A 79 -4.07 34.45 -4.61
C LYS A 79 -4.43 34.22 -6.08
N LYS A 80 -4.98 33.04 -6.38
CA LYS A 80 -5.49 32.72 -7.72
C LYS A 80 -6.80 33.47 -7.99
N THR A 81 -6.84 34.22 -9.09
CA THR A 81 -8.02 34.93 -9.60
C THR A 81 -8.11 34.74 -11.11
N GLY A 82 -9.00 33.84 -11.53
CA GLY A 82 -9.05 33.33 -12.90
C GLY A 82 -7.76 32.57 -13.27
N GLU A 83 -7.16 32.94 -14.40
CA GLU A 83 -5.91 32.35 -14.89
C GLU A 83 -4.66 32.96 -14.24
N VAL A 84 -4.80 34.02 -13.45
CA VAL A 84 -3.68 34.82 -12.93
C VAL A 84 -3.50 34.62 -11.42
N TRP A 85 -2.24 34.63 -10.98
CA TRP A 85 -1.88 34.77 -9.56
C TRP A 85 -1.57 36.22 -9.26
N ALA A 86 -2.40 36.86 -8.44
CA ALA A 86 -2.23 38.26 -8.06
C ALA A 86 -1.82 38.37 -6.58
N PRO A 87 -0.99 39.36 -6.21
CA PRO A 87 -0.74 39.65 -4.80
C PRO A 87 -2.03 39.86 -4.02
N ALA A 88 -2.14 39.24 -2.85
CA ALA A 88 -3.30 39.38 -1.98
C ALA A 88 -3.48 40.83 -1.48
N ASN A 89 -2.36 41.57 -1.35
CA ASN A 89 -2.35 42.99 -1.01
C ASN A 89 -1.87 43.82 -2.20
N ALA A 90 -2.64 44.82 -2.59
CA ALA A 90 -2.29 45.70 -3.70
C ALA A 90 -0.95 46.40 -3.43
N GLY A 91 -0.04 46.33 -4.40
CA GLY A 91 1.29 46.95 -4.32
C GLY A 91 2.35 46.11 -3.59
N ASP A 92 1.98 44.94 -3.04
CA ASP A 92 2.93 44.03 -2.39
C ASP A 92 3.36 42.92 -3.34
N TYR A 93 4.28 43.20 -4.25
CA TYR A 93 4.78 42.24 -5.24
C TYR A 93 6.28 41.96 -5.08
N LEU A 94 6.72 40.82 -5.62
CA LEU A 94 8.14 40.51 -5.79
C LEU A 94 8.69 41.18 -7.05
N VAL A 95 9.99 41.49 -7.04
CA VAL A 95 10.67 42.13 -8.17
C VAL A 95 11.90 41.31 -8.61
N TRP A 96 12.17 41.34 -9.91
CA TRP A 96 13.43 40.81 -10.46
C TRP A 96 14.58 41.76 -10.15
N THR A 97 15.65 41.25 -9.55
CA THR A 97 16.84 42.04 -9.20
C THR A 97 17.75 42.35 -10.39
N GLY A 98 17.55 41.67 -11.52
CA GLY A 98 18.48 41.69 -12.67
C GLY A 98 19.73 40.82 -12.48
N ASN A 99 19.80 40.06 -11.39
CA ASN A 99 20.85 39.09 -11.08
C ASN A 99 20.26 37.69 -10.86
N ALA A 100 21.11 36.70 -10.61
CA ALA A 100 20.66 35.37 -10.23
C ALA A 100 19.85 35.45 -8.93
N GLN A 101 18.70 34.77 -8.90
CA GLN A 101 17.73 34.91 -7.82
C GLN A 101 17.02 33.56 -7.59
N ALA A 102 16.85 33.19 -6.33
CA ALA A 102 16.12 32.00 -5.93
C ALA A 102 14.73 32.37 -5.42
N PHE A 103 13.75 31.56 -5.78
CA PHE A 103 12.36 31.68 -5.36
C PHE A 103 11.95 30.41 -4.65
N GLU A 104 11.39 30.57 -3.46
CA GLU A 104 10.88 29.50 -2.63
C GLU A 104 9.40 29.73 -2.42
N ALA A 105 8.56 28.75 -2.74
CA ALA A 105 7.13 28.88 -2.61
C ALA A 105 6.52 27.71 -1.84
N CYS A 106 5.40 27.97 -1.17
CA CYS A 106 4.61 26.94 -0.51
C CYS A 106 3.11 27.11 -0.80
N TYR A 107 2.42 25.97 -0.87
CA TYR A 107 0.97 25.85 -0.96
C TYR A 107 0.49 24.83 0.09
N PRO A 108 -0.71 25.01 0.67
CA PRO A 108 -1.38 26.29 0.78
C PRO A 108 -0.58 27.20 1.73
N GLU A 109 -0.81 28.52 1.70
CA GLU A 109 -0.18 29.45 2.67
C GLU A 109 -0.54 29.08 4.12
N LYS A 110 -1.73 28.52 4.35
CA LYS A 110 -2.24 28.15 5.67
C LYS A 110 -2.76 26.73 5.69
N ALA A 111 -2.33 25.97 6.71
CA ALA A 111 -2.85 24.64 7.02
C ALA A 111 -4.19 24.71 7.78
N ASP A 112 -4.42 25.80 8.51
CA ASP A 112 -5.70 26.12 9.16
C ASP A 112 -5.76 27.64 9.47
N GLU A 113 -6.74 28.10 10.25
CA GLU A 113 -6.88 29.53 10.57
C GLU A 113 -5.73 30.11 11.41
N SER A 114 -5.01 29.26 12.14
CA SER A 114 -3.96 29.59 13.10
C SER A 114 -2.55 29.16 12.68
N THR A 115 -2.45 28.27 11.68
CA THR A 115 -1.19 27.63 11.27
C THR A 115 -0.81 28.02 9.85
N THR A 116 0.30 28.74 9.70
CA THR A 116 0.89 29.14 8.42
C THR A 116 1.98 28.16 8.01
N ASN A 117 1.97 27.76 6.73
CA ASN A 117 3.02 26.97 6.11
C ASN A 117 4.15 27.88 5.60
N SER A 118 5.32 27.29 5.40
CA SER A 118 6.48 27.92 4.79
C SER A 118 7.10 26.96 3.78
N PHE A 119 8.16 27.36 3.09
CA PHE A 119 8.92 26.43 2.22
C PHE A 119 9.57 25.27 3.01
N SER A 120 10.00 25.51 4.26
CA SER A 120 10.80 24.56 5.02
C SER A 120 9.98 23.70 5.98
N VAL A 121 8.80 24.19 6.39
CA VAL A 121 7.91 23.54 7.36
C VAL A 121 6.47 23.81 6.95
N GLY A 122 5.71 22.73 6.80
CA GLY A 122 4.27 22.76 6.65
C GLY A 122 3.56 21.85 7.65
N TYR A 123 2.24 21.80 7.54
CA TYR A 123 1.39 21.06 8.47
C TYR A 123 0.19 20.40 7.78
N VAL A 124 -0.25 19.28 8.32
CA VAL A 124 -1.57 18.70 8.06
C VAL A 124 -2.50 18.98 9.23
N SER A 125 -3.77 19.25 8.95
CA SER A 125 -4.77 19.54 9.98
C SER A 125 -5.23 18.27 10.70
N ALA A 126 -5.51 18.38 12.00
CA ALA A 126 -6.17 17.33 12.78
C ALA A 126 -7.66 17.17 12.41
N ASP A 127 -8.28 18.20 11.85
CA ASP A 127 -9.64 18.12 11.32
C ASP A 127 -9.60 18.28 9.80
N GLN A 128 -9.85 17.19 9.09
CA GLN A 128 -9.93 17.12 7.63
C GLN A 128 -11.34 16.73 7.17
N SER A 129 -12.36 16.91 8.01
CA SER A 129 -13.69 16.33 7.79
C SER A 129 -14.52 16.94 6.65
N THR A 130 -14.03 18.00 6.00
CA THR A 130 -14.67 18.65 4.84
C THR A 130 -13.65 18.85 3.73
N VAL A 131 -14.11 19.06 2.50
CA VAL A 131 -13.26 19.29 1.32
C VAL A 131 -12.26 20.44 1.59
N ASP A 132 -12.75 21.60 2.02
CA ASP A 132 -11.89 22.75 2.34
C ASP A 132 -10.83 22.46 3.41
N LYS A 133 -11.14 21.56 4.36
CA LYS A 133 -10.24 21.24 5.48
C LYS A 133 -9.15 20.26 5.08
N ILE A 134 -9.49 19.26 4.27
CA ILE A 134 -8.49 18.32 3.74
C ILE A 134 -7.60 19.01 2.69
N GLU A 135 -8.14 19.90 1.87
CA GLU A 135 -7.37 20.70 0.89
C GLU A 135 -6.31 21.56 1.57
N LYS A 136 -6.61 22.16 2.72
CA LYS A 136 -5.62 22.92 3.50
C LYS A 136 -4.44 22.08 4.00
N SER A 137 -4.59 20.76 4.03
CA SER A 137 -3.52 19.83 4.44
C SER A 137 -2.67 19.36 3.25
N ASP A 138 -2.94 19.79 2.01
CA ASP A 138 -2.19 19.39 0.82
C ASP A 138 -0.90 20.22 0.66
N TYR A 139 0.01 20.06 1.63
CA TYR A 139 1.23 20.84 1.68
C TYR A 139 2.20 20.46 0.54
N MET A 140 2.54 21.47 -0.27
CA MET A 140 3.41 21.40 -1.43
C MET A 140 4.41 22.56 -1.41
N ILE A 141 5.59 22.35 -2.00
CA ILE A 141 6.63 23.37 -2.10
C ILE A 141 7.23 23.44 -3.50
N SER A 142 7.75 24.60 -3.87
CA SER A 142 8.51 24.81 -5.10
C SER A 142 9.79 25.58 -4.79
N ARG A 143 10.90 25.23 -5.45
CA ARG A 143 12.12 26.03 -5.43
C ARG A 143 12.62 26.18 -6.87
N GLU A 144 12.78 27.42 -7.30
CA GLU A 144 13.27 27.76 -8.62
C GLU A 144 14.46 28.70 -8.49
N ALA A 145 15.63 28.28 -8.97
CA ALA A 145 16.84 29.10 -9.01
C ALA A 145 17.06 29.59 -10.44
N ILE A 146 16.92 30.90 -10.65
CA ILE A 146 17.00 31.51 -11.97
C ILE A 146 18.32 32.25 -12.09
N GLU A 147 19.17 31.82 -13.03
CA GLU A 147 20.39 32.56 -13.35
C GLU A 147 20.05 33.81 -14.17
N LYS A 148 20.91 34.83 -14.08
CA LYS A 148 20.74 36.11 -14.79
C LYS A 148 20.41 35.95 -16.29
N ALA A 149 21.05 35.00 -16.96
CA ALA A 149 20.88 34.74 -18.39
C ALA A 149 19.49 34.18 -18.76
N TYR A 150 18.76 33.63 -17.77
CA TYR A 150 17.47 32.99 -17.96
C TYR A 150 16.30 33.76 -17.34
N ILE A 151 16.52 35.02 -16.91
CA ILE A 151 15.43 35.88 -16.45
C ILE A 151 14.45 36.10 -17.63
N PRO A 152 13.17 35.71 -17.50
CA PRO A 152 12.22 35.79 -18.60
C PRO A 152 11.96 37.24 -19.03
N SER A 153 11.86 37.45 -20.35
CA SER A 153 11.61 38.77 -20.94
C SER A 153 10.19 39.30 -20.63
N ASP A 154 9.22 38.40 -20.46
CA ASP A 154 7.85 38.70 -20.06
C ASP A 154 7.65 38.83 -18.54
N ARG A 155 8.74 38.60 -17.78
CA ARG A 155 8.85 38.58 -16.32
C ARG A 155 8.03 37.47 -15.63
N GLN A 156 7.63 36.45 -16.38
CA GLN A 156 6.83 35.34 -15.85
C GLN A 156 7.72 34.30 -15.15
N LEU A 157 7.52 34.12 -13.85
CA LEU A 157 8.12 33.02 -13.08
C LEU A 157 7.15 31.83 -13.07
N THR A 158 7.59 30.70 -13.63
CA THR A 158 6.90 29.43 -13.48
C THR A 158 7.35 28.74 -12.20
N LEU A 159 6.41 28.45 -11.30
CA LEU A 159 6.65 27.66 -10.09
C LEU A 159 6.14 26.24 -10.29
N ASN A 160 6.99 25.24 -10.08
CA ASN A 160 6.61 23.83 -10.10
C ASN A 160 6.55 23.28 -8.68
N PHE A 161 5.35 23.02 -8.19
CA PHE A 161 5.16 22.50 -6.83
C PHE A 161 5.46 21.00 -6.76
N ALA A 162 5.83 20.53 -5.58
CA ALA A 162 6.07 19.13 -5.25
C ALA A 162 5.43 18.80 -3.90
N ARG A 163 4.67 17.70 -3.83
CA ARG A 163 3.89 17.33 -2.65
C ARG A 163 4.81 16.81 -1.56
N GLN A 164 4.56 17.26 -0.34
CA GLN A 164 5.33 16.85 0.82
C GLN A 164 4.54 15.92 1.76
N THR A 165 3.25 15.69 1.49
CA THR A 165 2.37 14.82 2.26
C THR A 165 2.16 13.45 1.61
N ALA A 166 1.67 12.50 2.38
CA ALA A 166 1.14 11.22 1.90
C ALA A 166 -0.40 11.21 2.04
N ARG A 167 -1.09 10.39 1.25
CA ARG A 167 -2.54 10.18 1.37
C ARG A 167 -2.86 8.80 1.90
N VAL A 168 -3.75 8.72 2.88
CA VAL A 168 -4.31 7.49 3.43
C VAL A 168 -5.79 7.42 3.06
N ILE A 169 -6.19 6.31 2.46
CA ILE A 169 -7.55 5.98 2.10
C ILE A 169 -7.96 4.74 2.89
N VAL A 170 -9.11 4.75 3.56
CA VAL A 170 -9.61 3.60 4.32
C VAL A 170 -10.97 3.18 3.79
N LYS A 171 -11.08 1.90 3.44
CA LYS A 171 -12.28 1.26 2.87
C LYS A 171 -12.66 0.05 3.72
N VAL A 172 -13.94 -0.27 3.84
CA VAL A 172 -14.37 -1.52 4.47
C VAL A 172 -14.41 -2.62 3.42
N SER A 173 -13.68 -3.72 3.66
CA SER A 173 -13.75 -4.91 2.80
C SER A 173 -14.80 -5.92 3.26
N GLY A 174 -15.24 -5.83 4.53
CA GLY A 174 -16.35 -6.63 5.03
C GLY A 174 -16.52 -6.51 6.54
N PHE A 175 -17.71 -6.91 6.99
CA PHE A 175 -18.04 -7.10 8.41
C PHE A 175 -18.06 -8.59 8.73
N GLY A 176 -17.63 -8.96 9.93
CA GLY A 176 -17.73 -10.33 10.42
C GLY A 176 -19.18 -10.79 10.59
N ASP A 177 -19.37 -12.10 10.64
CA ASP A 177 -20.70 -12.75 10.71
C ASP A 177 -21.51 -12.32 11.95
N GLU A 178 -20.86 -11.82 13.00
CA GLU A 178 -21.50 -11.24 14.17
C GLU A 178 -22.34 -9.99 13.88
N PHE A 179 -22.09 -9.31 12.76
CA PHE A 179 -22.89 -8.17 12.31
C PHE A 179 -23.97 -8.58 11.31
N LYS A 180 -24.16 -9.88 11.08
CA LYS A 180 -25.23 -10.40 10.25
C LYS A 180 -26.57 -9.93 10.80
N ASP A 181 -27.40 -9.40 9.91
CA ASP A 181 -28.71 -8.83 10.21
C ASP A 181 -28.69 -7.53 11.06
N LEU A 182 -27.50 -6.96 11.35
CA LEU A 182 -27.35 -5.73 12.14
C LEU A 182 -27.14 -4.45 11.31
N ASN A 183 -27.13 -4.55 9.98
CA ASN A 183 -26.88 -3.43 9.05
C ASN A 183 -25.69 -2.54 9.47
N PRO A 184 -24.49 -3.12 9.64
CA PRO A 184 -23.34 -2.37 10.11
C PRO A 184 -22.86 -1.35 9.08
N THR A 185 -22.35 -0.23 9.57
CA THR A 185 -21.75 0.84 8.77
C THR A 185 -20.49 1.35 9.45
N LEU A 186 -19.42 1.57 8.68
CA LEU A 186 -18.28 2.33 9.17
C LEU A 186 -18.66 3.81 9.08
N SER A 187 -18.88 4.44 10.23
CA SER A 187 -19.44 5.79 10.31
C SER A 187 -18.39 6.89 10.43
N ALA A 188 -17.27 6.61 11.08
CA ALA A 188 -16.12 7.51 11.17
C ALA A 188 -14.79 6.76 11.23
N VAL A 189 -13.75 7.39 10.72
CA VAL A 189 -12.36 6.94 10.82
C VAL A 189 -11.49 8.10 11.29
N GLU A 190 -10.59 7.83 12.21
CA GLU A 190 -9.47 8.71 12.54
C GLU A 190 -8.17 8.01 12.14
N VAL A 191 -7.29 8.74 11.45
CA VAL A 191 -5.95 8.28 11.07
C VAL A 191 -4.93 8.97 11.96
N TYR A 192 -4.06 8.22 12.59
CA TYR A 192 -3.03 8.78 13.47
C TYR A 192 -1.78 9.11 12.66
N SER A 193 -1.32 10.35 12.77
CA SER A 193 -0.08 10.84 12.15
C SER A 193 0.48 12.01 12.96
N LYS A 194 1.75 12.32 12.74
CA LYS A 194 2.33 13.59 13.19
C LYS A 194 1.77 14.70 12.29
N LEU A 195 1.51 15.88 12.86
CA LEU A 195 0.88 16.97 12.11
C LEU A 195 1.88 17.86 11.35
N LYS A 196 3.16 17.85 11.73
CA LYS A 196 4.21 18.65 11.10
C LYS A 196 4.81 17.91 9.90
N VAL A 197 5.14 18.63 8.83
CA VAL A 197 5.71 18.11 7.58
C VAL A 197 6.94 18.94 7.16
N PRO A 198 8.16 18.37 7.15
CA PRO A 198 8.49 17.03 7.62
C PRO A 198 8.36 16.95 9.15
N ALA A 199 8.01 15.76 9.64
CA ALA A 199 7.98 15.48 11.06
C ALA A 199 9.39 15.39 11.64
N GLY A 200 9.58 15.92 12.86
CA GLY A 200 10.77 15.73 13.67
C GLY A 200 10.61 14.60 14.70
N ASP A 201 11.74 14.18 15.28
CA ASP A 201 11.81 13.07 16.24
C ASP A 201 10.97 13.31 17.50
N GLY A 202 10.83 14.57 17.93
CA GLY A 202 10.05 14.96 19.11
C GLY A 202 8.56 15.25 18.86
N ASP A 203 8.09 15.18 17.61
CA ASP A 203 6.70 15.47 17.29
C ASP A 203 5.79 14.29 17.68
N SER A 204 4.64 14.61 18.29
CA SER A 204 3.67 13.62 18.76
C SER A 204 2.67 13.22 17.67
N TYR A 205 2.19 11.99 17.75
CA TYR A 205 1.06 11.53 16.93
C TYR A 205 -0.25 12.13 17.44
N ALA A 206 -1.09 12.55 16.50
CA ALA A 206 -2.43 13.05 16.76
C ALA A 206 -3.45 12.32 15.87
N ALA A 207 -4.68 12.20 16.36
CA ALA A 207 -5.79 11.67 15.58
C ALA A 207 -6.24 12.72 14.55
N ILE A 208 -6.22 12.35 13.27
CA ILE A 208 -6.75 13.14 12.17
C ILE A 208 -8.16 12.65 11.87
N LYS A 209 -9.14 13.53 12.05
CA LYS A 209 -10.52 13.29 11.64
C LYS A 209 -10.61 13.30 10.11
N THR A 210 -10.89 12.15 9.53
CA THR A 210 -10.89 11.94 8.07
C THR A 210 -12.05 12.65 7.37
N TYR A 211 -11.84 12.95 6.09
CA TYR A 211 -12.92 13.27 5.16
C TYR A 211 -13.66 11.97 4.78
N LYS A 212 -14.97 11.98 4.88
CA LYS A 212 -15.84 10.86 4.49
C LYS A 212 -16.51 11.14 3.16
N LYS A 213 -16.42 10.19 2.23
CA LYS A 213 -17.10 10.21 0.94
C LYS A 213 -17.86 8.91 0.72
N GLU A 214 -19.04 8.99 0.11
CA GLU A 214 -19.76 7.80 -0.32
C GLU A 214 -19.36 7.46 -1.76
N GLU A 215 -18.94 6.22 -1.99
CA GLU A 215 -18.50 5.71 -3.28
C GLU A 215 -19.09 4.32 -3.50
N SER A 216 -19.93 4.19 -4.53
CA SER A 216 -20.57 2.91 -4.91
C SER A 216 -21.32 2.23 -3.75
N GLY A 217 -22.03 3.00 -2.92
CA GLY A 217 -22.79 2.50 -1.77
C GLY A 217 -21.96 2.28 -0.50
N ASN A 218 -20.65 2.56 -0.52
CA ASN A 218 -19.74 2.36 0.60
C ASN A 218 -19.15 3.68 1.11
N ASN A 219 -18.90 3.76 2.41
CA ASN A 219 -18.17 4.89 3.00
C ASN A 219 -16.66 4.69 2.81
N VAL A 220 -16.02 5.66 2.18
CA VAL A 220 -14.56 5.74 1.98
C VAL A 220 -14.03 6.95 2.75
N PHE A 221 -12.92 6.77 3.43
CA PHE A 221 -12.34 7.78 4.31
C PHE A 221 -10.97 8.19 3.85
N TYR A 222 -10.70 9.49 3.84
CA TYR A 222 -9.48 10.09 3.31
C TYR A 222 -8.78 10.94 4.37
N ALA A 223 -7.46 10.84 4.46
CA ALA A 223 -6.62 11.76 5.22
C ALA A 223 -5.32 12.05 4.48
N LEU A 224 -4.84 13.28 4.59
CA LEU A 224 -3.47 13.67 4.30
C LEU A 224 -2.67 13.62 5.59
N VAL A 225 -1.52 12.97 5.52
CA VAL A 225 -0.70 12.65 6.68
C VAL A 225 0.75 13.07 6.44
N SER A 226 1.48 13.29 7.54
CA SER A 226 2.93 13.51 7.45
C SER A 226 3.62 12.19 7.11
N PRO A 227 4.48 12.15 6.08
CA PRO A 227 5.34 11.01 5.77
C PRO A 227 6.32 10.73 6.92
N GLY A 228 6.77 9.48 7.03
CA GLY A 228 7.72 9.08 8.06
C GLY A 228 7.91 7.57 8.15
N ASP A 229 8.82 7.18 9.03
CA ASP A 229 9.14 5.78 9.29
C ASP A 229 8.00 5.02 9.96
N ALA A 230 8.00 3.70 9.80
CA ALA A 230 7.04 2.84 10.47
C ALA A 230 7.18 2.91 12.00
N ASN A 231 6.05 2.84 12.70
CA ASN A 231 6.00 2.70 14.16
C ASN A 231 5.00 1.61 14.56
N SER A 232 5.52 0.46 14.97
CA SER A 232 4.72 -0.71 15.33
C SER A 232 3.91 -0.57 16.63
N THR A 233 4.23 0.43 17.46
CA THR A 233 3.63 0.59 18.80
C THR A 233 2.50 1.62 18.85
N GLU A 234 2.52 2.58 17.95
CA GLU A 234 1.54 3.65 17.92
C GLU A 234 0.21 3.22 17.31
N LYS A 235 -0.87 3.91 17.70
CA LYS A 235 -2.16 3.74 17.03
C LYS A 235 -2.02 4.25 15.60
N PHE A 236 -2.62 3.54 14.65
CA PHE A 236 -2.69 3.94 13.26
C PHE A 236 -4.12 4.33 12.87
N LEU A 237 -5.10 3.46 13.11
CA LEU A 237 -6.51 3.74 12.77
C LEU A 237 -7.38 3.63 14.02
N LYS A 238 -8.38 4.51 14.11
CA LYS A 238 -9.51 4.36 15.02
C LYS A 238 -10.80 4.39 14.22
N LEU A 239 -11.51 3.27 14.24
CA LEU A 239 -12.68 2.99 13.42
C LEU A 239 -13.92 3.04 14.30
N THR A 240 -14.91 3.82 13.90
CA THR A 240 -16.22 3.90 14.56
C THR A 240 -17.25 3.19 13.70
N VAL A 241 -17.83 2.12 14.24
CA VAL A 241 -18.81 1.26 13.57
C VAL A 241 -20.16 1.47 14.23
N THR A 242 -21.18 1.74 13.43
CA THR A 242 -22.57 1.87 13.88
C THR A 242 -23.42 0.74 13.31
N TYR A 243 -24.27 0.14 14.14
CA TYR A 243 -25.14 -0.97 13.74
C TYR A 243 -26.46 -0.93 14.52
N ASN A 244 -27.50 -1.51 13.92
CA ASN A 244 -28.84 -1.62 14.49
C ASN A 244 -29.03 -3.03 15.06
N ASP A 245 -29.72 -3.18 16.18
CA ASP A 245 -29.94 -4.48 16.84
C ASP A 245 -31.19 -5.23 16.37
N GLY A 246 -31.86 -4.75 15.33
CA GLY A 246 -33.16 -5.27 14.90
C GLY A 246 -34.29 -4.80 15.84
N ASP A 247 -35.37 -4.27 15.26
CA ASP A 247 -36.59 -3.80 15.93
C ASP A 247 -36.44 -2.77 17.06
N GLY A 248 -36.48 -1.48 16.68
CA GLY A 248 -36.99 -0.39 17.51
C GLY A 248 -36.08 0.12 18.64
N LYS A 249 -34.83 -0.32 18.72
CA LYS A 249 -33.84 0.14 19.71
C LYS A 249 -32.77 1.08 19.11
N PRO A 250 -32.10 1.90 19.95
CA PRO A 250 -31.18 2.94 19.48
C PRO A 250 -29.92 2.35 18.83
N THR A 251 -29.44 2.99 17.76
CA THR A 251 -28.19 2.65 17.06
C THR A 251 -27.03 2.48 18.04
N GLN A 252 -26.37 1.32 17.99
CA GLN A 252 -25.19 1.03 18.79
C GLN A 252 -23.94 1.53 18.09
N THR A 253 -22.92 1.90 18.87
CA THR A 253 -21.62 2.36 18.37
C THR A 253 -20.50 1.54 19.00
N LYS A 254 -19.55 1.07 18.18
CA LYS A 254 -18.33 0.39 18.62
C LYS A 254 -17.12 1.09 18.05
N VAL A 255 -16.09 1.27 18.88
CA VAL A 255 -14.80 1.81 18.49
C VAL A 255 -13.77 0.68 18.45
N LEU A 256 -13.00 0.62 17.36
CA LEU A 256 -11.94 -0.36 17.14
C LEU A 256 -10.65 0.36 16.78
N ASP A 257 -9.58 0.07 17.50
CA ASP A 257 -8.25 0.61 17.21
C ASP A 257 -7.40 -0.42 16.43
N VAL A 258 -6.58 0.09 15.52
CA VAL A 258 -5.54 -0.66 14.80
C VAL A 258 -4.20 -0.01 15.14
N THR A 259 -3.25 -0.80 15.63
CA THR A 259 -1.88 -0.35 15.95
C THR A 259 -0.91 -0.68 14.83
N GLY A 260 0.18 0.07 14.73
CA GLY A 260 1.22 -0.12 13.72
C GLY A 260 1.07 0.85 12.56
N ILE A 261 1.65 2.05 12.72
CA ILE A 261 1.76 3.02 11.64
C ILE A 261 2.78 2.48 10.63
N PRO A 262 2.41 2.30 9.35
CA PRO A 262 3.35 1.86 8.32
C PRO A 262 4.30 2.98 7.92
N ALA A 263 5.40 2.64 7.25
CA ALA A 263 6.24 3.64 6.61
C ALA A 263 5.47 4.30 5.46
N LEU A 264 5.51 5.63 5.40
CA LEU A 264 4.78 6.43 4.40
C LEU A 264 5.74 7.40 3.73
N ASP A 265 5.73 7.42 2.41
CA ASP A 265 6.53 8.30 1.58
C ASP A 265 5.70 9.48 1.08
N LYS A 266 6.38 10.63 0.90
CA LYS A 266 5.74 11.81 0.33
C LYS A 266 5.28 11.54 -1.11
N ALA A 267 4.20 12.20 -1.51
CA ALA A 267 3.59 12.06 -2.83
C ALA A 267 3.14 10.63 -3.18
N MET A 268 2.88 9.79 -2.17
CA MET A 268 2.30 8.46 -2.34
C MET A 268 0.89 8.39 -1.76
N SER A 269 0.04 7.54 -2.36
CA SER A 269 -1.32 7.26 -1.89
C SER A 269 -1.44 5.81 -1.46
N TYR A 270 -1.94 5.59 -0.25
CA TYR A 270 -2.07 4.29 0.40
C TYR A 270 -3.54 3.98 0.66
N THR A 271 -4.08 2.89 0.12
CA THR A 271 -5.44 2.44 0.43
C THR A 271 -5.40 1.23 1.33
N TYR A 272 -6.10 1.28 2.44
CA TYR A 272 -6.23 0.22 3.43
C TYR A 272 -7.65 -0.32 3.42
N ASP A 273 -7.81 -1.57 2.99
CA ASP A 273 -9.05 -2.30 3.12
C ASP A 273 -9.13 -2.92 4.52
N VAL A 274 -10.06 -2.46 5.35
CA VAL A 274 -10.23 -2.95 6.72
C VAL A 274 -11.36 -3.97 6.81
N LYS A 275 -11.08 -5.10 7.45
CA LYS A 275 -12.09 -6.08 7.86
C LYS A 275 -12.49 -5.78 9.30
N ILE A 276 -13.78 -5.59 9.52
CA ILE A 276 -14.35 -5.23 10.81
C ILE A 276 -14.85 -6.48 11.51
N GLY A 277 -14.28 -6.80 12.67
CA GLY A 277 -14.73 -7.87 13.54
C GLY A 277 -15.38 -7.36 14.82
N LYS A 278 -15.93 -8.30 15.60
CA LYS A 278 -16.22 -8.16 17.02
C LYS A 278 -14.89 -7.87 17.68
N ASP A 279 -14.70 -6.81 18.44
CA ASP A 279 -13.52 -6.61 19.31
C ASP A 279 -12.22 -6.20 18.61
N LYS A 280 -11.99 -6.55 17.34
CA LYS A 280 -10.85 -6.03 16.57
C LYS A 280 -11.20 -5.70 15.13
N ALA A 281 -10.49 -4.73 14.57
CA ALA A 281 -10.39 -4.53 13.14
C ALA A 281 -9.01 -4.98 12.66
N THR A 282 -8.94 -5.51 11.45
CA THR A 282 -7.68 -5.94 10.85
C THR A 282 -7.53 -5.30 9.49
N ILE A 283 -6.32 -4.86 9.16
CA ILE A 283 -5.97 -4.45 7.81
C ILE A 283 -5.95 -5.72 6.95
N GLY A 284 -6.79 -5.72 5.92
CA GLY A 284 -6.90 -6.75 4.90
C GLY A 284 -5.87 -6.52 3.80
N SER A 285 -6.25 -5.76 2.78
CA SER A 285 -5.37 -5.42 1.65
C SER A 285 -4.80 -4.00 1.81
N VAL A 286 -3.59 -3.77 1.29
CA VAL A 286 -3.00 -2.44 1.18
C VAL A 286 -2.55 -2.18 -0.25
N SER A 287 -3.05 -1.13 -0.89
CA SER A 287 -2.55 -0.68 -2.18
C SER A 287 -1.73 0.59 -2.04
N VAL A 288 -0.65 0.68 -2.82
CA VAL A 288 0.21 1.87 -2.87
C VAL A 288 0.34 2.31 -4.31
N ALA A 289 -0.01 3.56 -4.58
CA ALA A 289 0.07 4.16 -5.89
C ALA A 289 0.90 5.44 -5.84
N ASP A 290 1.66 5.70 -6.91
CA ASP A 290 2.28 6.98 -7.16
C ASP A 290 1.17 8.03 -7.25
N TRP A 291 1.21 9.03 -6.38
CA TRP A 291 0.23 10.12 -6.39
C TRP A 291 0.74 11.34 -7.17
N GLY A 292 1.90 11.22 -7.83
CA GLY A 292 2.47 12.25 -8.67
C GLY A 292 2.21 12.09 -10.15
N LYS A 293 2.31 10.88 -10.71
CA LYS A 293 2.05 10.67 -12.14
C LYS A 293 0.57 10.83 -12.42
N GLY A 294 0.29 11.57 -13.48
CA GLY A 294 -1.04 12.03 -13.81
C GLY A 294 -2.10 10.96 -14.10
N ASP A 295 -2.00 9.72 -13.68
CA ASP A 295 -3.08 8.77 -13.91
C ASP A 295 -4.31 9.16 -13.06
N ALA A 296 -5.50 9.05 -13.63
CA ALA A 296 -6.73 9.03 -12.84
C ALA A 296 -6.56 8.00 -11.73
N ILE A 297 -6.65 8.43 -10.48
CA ILE A 297 -6.75 7.49 -9.38
C ILE A 297 -8.18 7.03 -9.40
N THR A 298 -8.43 5.97 -10.15
CA THR A 298 -9.65 5.19 -10.03
C THR A 298 -9.68 4.72 -8.58
N GLY A 299 -10.45 5.41 -7.74
CA GLY A 299 -10.89 4.90 -6.45
C GLY A 299 -11.81 3.69 -6.60
N GLY A 300 -11.64 2.88 -7.65
CA GLY A 300 -12.63 1.95 -8.18
C GLY A 300 -12.11 0.58 -8.58
N ASP A 301 -10.82 0.40 -8.92
CA ASP A 301 -10.29 -0.94 -9.15
C ASP A 301 -9.53 -1.37 -7.90
N ALA A 302 -10.09 -2.36 -7.20
CA ALA A 302 -9.38 -3.06 -6.15
C ALA A 302 -8.04 -3.54 -6.71
N VAL A 303 -6.93 -3.13 -6.08
CA VAL A 303 -5.66 -3.82 -6.29
C VAL A 303 -5.94 -5.29 -6.02
N THR A 304 -5.65 -6.11 -7.02
CA THR A 304 -5.95 -7.53 -6.95
C THR A 304 -5.20 -8.13 -5.77
N THR A 305 -5.77 -9.17 -5.15
CA THR A 305 -5.11 -9.91 -4.06
C THR A 305 -3.69 -10.35 -4.44
N THR A 306 -3.45 -10.59 -5.74
CA THR A 306 -2.14 -10.85 -6.36
C THR A 306 -1.16 -9.69 -6.22
N GLU A 307 -1.56 -8.48 -6.61
CA GLU A 307 -0.70 -7.30 -6.54
C GLU A 307 -0.35 -6.94 -5.09
N ASN A 308 -1.30 -7.12 -4.16
CA ASN A 308 -1.04 -6.96 -2.73
C ASN A 308 -0.03 -7.99 -2.20
N ALA A 309 -0.13 -9.26 -2.61
CA ALA A 309 0.84 -10.29 -2.25
C ALA A 309 2.25 -9.95 -2.77
N VAL A 310 2.36 -9.47 -4.00
CA VAL A 310 3.63 -9.01 -4.59
C VAL A 310 4.23 -7.85 -3.80
N LEU A 311 3.41 -6.89 -3.36
CA LEU A 311 3.87 -5.73 -2.61
C LEU A 311 4.39 -6.12 -1.22
N ILE A 312 3.66 -7.00 -0.50
CA ILE A 312 4.10 -7.52 0.80
C ILE A 312 5.51 -8.14 0.68
N ILE A 313 5.71 -8.95 -0.37
CA ILE A 313 7.01 -9.59 -0.62
C ILE A 313 8.08 -8.53 -0.88
N LYS A 314 7.85 -7.60 -1.82
CA LYS A 314 8.84 -6.57 -2.18
C LYS A 314 9.24 -5.71 -0.98
N ASN A 315 8.27 -5.31 -0.14
CA ASN A 315 8.55 -4.51 1.05
C ASN A 315 9.34 -5.31 2.10
N ALA A 316 8.98 -6.58 2.31
CA ALA A 316 9.73 -7.45 3.19
C ALA A 316 11.19 -7.62 2.71
N LEU A 317 11.40 -7.86 1.42
CA LEU A 317 12.74 -7.98 0.85
C LEU A 317 13.55 -6.69 0.97
N ALA A 318 12.94 -5.53 0.74
CA ALA A 318 13.58 -4.23 0.90
C ALA A 318 13.99 -3.95 2.36
N ALA A 319 13.20 -4.42 3.32
CA ALA A 319 13.50 -4.35 4.74
C ALA A 319 14.50 -5.43 5.22
N GLY A 320 14.90 -6.36 4.35
CA GLY A 320 15.75 -7.50 4.72
C GLY A 320 15.04 -8.57 5.56
N GLU A 321 13.71 -8.53 5.60
CA GLU A 321 12.87 -9.49 6.31
C GLU A 321 12.86 -10.84 5.58
N LYS A 322 12.97 -11.91 6.37
CA LYS A 322 12.97 -13.29 5.84
C LYS A 322 11.67 -14.03 6.08
N ASN A 323 10.89 -13.57 7.05
CA ASN A 323 9.60 -14.15 7.41
C ASN A 323 8.50 -13.34 6.73
N ILE A 324 7.83 -13.94 5.75
CA ILE A 324 6.83 -13.25 4.94
C ILE A 324 5.48 -13.94 5.17
N GLU A 325 4.45 -13.15 5.46
CA GLU A 325 3.10 -13.66 5.64
C GLU A 325 2.13 -13.05 4.62
N ILE A 326 1.43 -13.90 3.88
CA ILE A 326 0.38 -13.50 2.93
C ILE A 326 -0.95 -13.99 3.50
N ARG A 327 -1.77 -13.06 3.99
CA ARG A 327 -2.98 -13.40 4.78
C ARG A 327 -4.30 -13.46 4.01
N ASN A 328 -4.33 -12.91 2.79
CA ASN A 328 -5.59 -12.66 2.06
C ASN A 328 -5.54 -13.14 0.60
N LEU A 329 -4.98 -14.32 0.34
CA LEU A 329 -5.13 -14.92 -0.98
C LEU A 329 -6.55 -15.47 -1.17
N PRO A 330 -7.14 -15.37 -2.37
CA PRO A 330 -8.43 -15.94 -2.66
C PRO A 330 -8.34 -17.47 -2.56
N ALA A 331 -9.42 -18.10 -2.08
CA ALA A 331 -9.50 -19.56 -1.95
C ALA A 331 -9.16 -20.31 -3.24
N ASN A 332 -9.53 -19.73 -4.37
CA ASN A 332 -9.31 -20.23 -5.73
C ASN A 332 -8.20 -19.47 -6.48
N ALA A 333 -7.17 -18.97 -5.77
CA ALA A 333 -6.02 -18.32 -6.39
C ALA A 333 -5.46 -19.19 -7.54
N ASP A 334 -5.47 -18.64 -8.75
CA ASP A 334 -5.02 -19.35 -9.93
C ASP A 334 -3.49 -19.26 -10.10
N LYS A 335 -2.98 -19.91 -11.14
CA LYS A 335 -1.55 -19.95 -11.44
C LYS A 335 -0.92 -18.55 -11.58
N SER A 336 -1.63 -17.56 -12.10
CA SER A 336 -1.09 -16.21 -12.30
C SER A 336 -0.72 -15.53 -10.99
N VAL A 337 -1.48 -15.81 -9.92
CA VAL A 337 -1.20 -15.31 -8.56
C VAL A 337 0.16 -15.81 -8.08
N PHE A 338 0.39 -17.12 -8.23
CA PHE A 338 1.61 -17.77 -7.78
C PHE A 338 2.81 -17.48 -8.68
N ASP A 339 2.60 -17.29 -9.98
CA ASP A 339 3.62 -16.76 -10.89
C ASP A 339 4.13 -15.40 -10.38
N ALA A 340 3.22 -14.47 -10.04
CA ALA A 340 3.58 -13.16 -9.54
C ALA A 340 4.32 -13.22 -8.18
N ILE A 341 3.87 -14.09 -7.26
CA ILE A 341 4.55 -14.34 -5.98
C ILE A 341 5.98 -14.83 -6.21
N ARG A 342 6.19 -15.82 -7.09
CA ARG A 342 7.53 -16.32 -7.43
C ARG A 342 8.42 -15.24 -8.01
N GLU A 343 7.91 -14.46 -8.96
CA GLU A 343 8.68 -13.36 -9.55
C GLU A 343 9.08 -12.33 -8.49
N ALA A 344 8.21 -12.02 -7.55
CA ALA A 344 8.52 -11.09 -6.46
C ALA A 344 9.62 -11.63 -5.52
N LEU A 345 9.72 -12.95 -5.34
CA LEU A 345 10.70 -13.59 -4.48
C LEU A 345 12.11 -13.66 -5.10
N LYS A 346 12.25 -13.57 -6.43
CA LYS A 346 13.55 -13.74 -7.13
C LYS A 346 14.67 -12.81 -6.67
N GLY A 347 14.35 -11.66 -6.06
CA GLY A 347 15.34 -10.73 -5.51
C GLY A 347 16.00 -11.20 -4.20
N ALA A 348 15.50 -12.27 -3.58
CA ALA A 348 16.02 -12.82 -2.34
C ALA A 348 17.12 -13.87 -2.58
N ASN A 349 17.94 -14.12 -1.56
CA ASN A 349 18.96 -15.17 -1.61
C ASN A 349 18.33 -16.57 -1.56
N ASP A 350 18.94 -17.53 -2.24
CA ASP A 350 18.50 -18.93 -2.24
C ASP A 350 18.37 -19.51 -0.83
N GLY A 351 17.26 -20.20 -0.56
CA GLY A 351 16.98 -20.83 0.73
C GLY A 351 16.97 -19.86 1.92
N SER A 352 16.56 -18.61 1.72
CA SER A 352 16.52 -17.59 2.78
C SER A 352 15.12 -17.24 3.29
N ILE A 353 14.05 -17.54 2.54
CA ILE A 353 12.69 -17.07 2.82
C ILE A 353 11.83 -18.11 3.52
N GLU A 354 11.17 -17.70 4.59
CA GLU A 354 10.13 -18.44 5.29
C GLU A 354 8.77 -17.81 4.96
N LEU A 355 7.98 -18.48 4.13
CA LEU A 355 6.71 -17.97 3.61
C LEU A 355 5.52 -18.64 4.30
N THR A 356 4.62 -17.85 4.86
CA THR A 356 3.32 -18.33 5.37
C THR A 356 2.20 -17.82 4.49
N VAL A 357 1.32 -18.71 4.05
CA VAL A 357 0.20 -18.39 3.17
C VAL A 357 -1.12 -18.82 3.82
N TYR A 358 -2.07 -17.89 3.88
CA TYR A 358 -3.43 -18.10 4.36
C TYR A 358 -4.47 -17.86 3.26
N GLY A 359 -5.65 -18.45 3.44
CA GLY A 359 -6.84 -18.19 2.63
C GLY A 359 -6.98 -19.06 1.38
N VAL A 360 -5.87 -19.57 0.82
CA VAL A 360 -5.89 -20.43 -0.36
C VAL A 360 -6.20 -21.89 -0.02
N GLU A 361 -7.15 -22.49 -0.74
CA GLU A 361 -7.58 -23.87 -0.49
C GLU A 361 -6.86 -24.90 -1.38
N ALA A 362 -6.32 -24.49 -2.53
CA ALA A 362 -5.61 -25.37 -3.46
C ALA A 362 -4.40 -24.66 -4.05
N LEU A 363 -3.24 -25.33 -4.07
CA LEU A 363 -2.08 -24.85 -4.80
C LEU A 363 -2.12 -25.38 -6.24
N PRO A 364 -2.17 -24.52 -7.26
CA PRO A 364 -2.19 -24.95 -8.65
C PRO A 364 -0.86 -25.56 -9.09
N SER A 365 -0.88 -26.22 -10.24
CA SER A 365 0.32 -26.83 -10.80
C SER A 365 1.38 -25.76 -11.06
N ASN A 366 2.63 -26.07 -10.69
CA ASN A 366 3.76 -25.15 -10.74
C ASN A 366 3.58 -23.89 -9.85
N ALA A 367 2.83 -23.92 -8.74
CA ALA A 367 2.67 -22.73 -7.88
C ALA A 367 4.02 -22.12 -7.44
N PHE A 368 4.92 -22.94 -6.91
CA PHE A 368 6.23 -22.58 -6.39
C PHE A 368 7.37 -23.34 -7.07
N SER A 369 7.14 -23.95 -8.24
CA SER A 369 8.21 -24.65 -8.97
C SER A 369 9.39 -23.71 -9.25
N ASP A 370 10.62 -24.23 -9.09
CA ASP A 370 11.88 -23.51 -9.28
C ASP A 370 12.04 -22.27 -8.36
N CYS A 371 11.34 -22.23 -7.22
CA CYS A 371 11.41 -21.11 -6.28
C CYS A 371 12.63 -21.21 -5.35
N GLN A 372 13.82 -20.92 -5.90
CA GLN A 372 15.11 -21.05 -5.19
C GLN A 372 15.21 -20.31 -3.85
N PRO A 373 14.63 -19.11 -3.67
CA PRO A 373 14.67 -18.40 -2.39
C PRO A 373 13.91 -19.07 -1.24
N LEU A 374 12.99 -19.99 -1.55
CA LEU A 374 12.09 -20.57 -0.56
C LEU A 374 12.82 -21.59 0.33
N LYS A 375 12.87 -21.31 1.64
CA LYS A 375 13.43 -22.19 2.69
C LYS A 375 12.35 -22.96 3.43
N SER A 376 11.26 -22.28 3.79
CA SER A 376 10.15 -22.87 4.53
C SER A 376 8.83 -22.37 3.96
N ILE A 377 7.83 -23.25 3.87
CA ILE A 377 6.47 -22.90 3.46
C ILE A 377 5.45 -23.39 4.48
N TYR A 378 4.56 -22.50 4.92
CA TYR A 378 3.48 -22.78 5.87
C TYR A 378 2.13 -22.51 5.20
N LEU A 379 1.38 -23.58 4.94
CA LEU A 379 0.13 -23.61 4.19
C LEU A 379 -1.02 -23.99 5.13
N GLN A 380 -1.63 -22.99 5.77
CA GLN A 380 -2.58 -23.25 6.86
C GLN A 380 -3.91 -23.82 6.37
N ASP A 381 -4.39 -23.32 5.22
CA ASP A 381 -5.74 -23.57 4.71
C ASP A 381 -5.77 -24.47 3.45
N VAL A 382 -4.60 -24.95 3.00
CA VAL A 382 -4.48 -25.72 1.75
C VAL A 382 -4.95 -27.17 1.92
N LYS A 383 -5.95 -27.55 1.14
CA LYS A 383 -6.58 -28.88 1.09
C LYS A 383 -5.99 -29.75 -0.01
N SER A 384 -5.55 -29.18 -1.14
CA SER A 384 -4.91 -29.90 -2.24
C SER A 384 -3.66 -29.20 -2.80
N ILE A 385 -2.68 -29.98 -3.23
CA ILE A 385 -1.45 -29.52 -3.88
C ILE A 385 -1.34 -30.20 -5.24
N GLU A 386 -1.38 -29.42 -6.32
CA GLU A 386 -1.35 -29.94 -7.68
C GLU A 386 0.07 -30.27 -8.18
N SER A 387 0.13 -30.83 -9.39
CA SER A 387 1.37 -31.43 -9.92
C SER A 387 2.50 -30.41 -9.97
N VAL A 388 3.72 -30.87 -9.63
CA VAL A 388 4.97 -30.09 -9.64
C VAL A 388 4.90 -28.76 -8.86
N ALA A 389 3.98 -28.61 -7.90
CA ALA A 389 3.78 -27.34 -7.19
C ALA A 389 5.04 -26.80 -6.51
N PHE A 390 5.96 -27.65 -6.03
CA PHE A 390 7.24 -27.26 -5.42
C PHE A 390 8.44 -27.92 -6.11
N GLN A 391 8.29 -28.43 -7.34
CA GLN A 391 9.40 -29.09 -8.02
C GLN A 391 10.61 -28.15 -8.15
N ASP A 392 11.82 -28.67 -7.96
CA ASP A 392 13.09 -27.93 -8.07
C ASP A 392 13.27 -26.80 -7.05
N CYS A 393 12.53 -26.78 -5.94
CA CYS A 393 12.83 -25.86 -4.83
C CYS A 393 14.09 -26.31 -4.05
N ILE A 394 15.29 -26.04 -4.56
CA ILE A 394 16.53 -26.62 -3.99
C ILE A 394 16.88 -26.08 -2.60
N GLY A 395 16.32 -24.92 -2.24
CA GLY A 395 16.46 -24.29 -0.93
C GLY A 395 15.48 -24.80 0.14
N LEU A 396 14.44 -25.54 -0.26
CA LEU A 396 13.30 -25.86 0.59
C LEU A 396 13.66 -26.94 1.63
N GLU A 397 13.58 -26.56 2.90
CA GLU A 397 13.88 -27.41 4.06
C GLU A 397 12.60 -27.88 4.78
N THR A 398 11.56 -27.04 4.82
CA THR A 398 10.35 -27.30 5.60
C THR A 398 9.08 -27.07 4.80
N ILE A 399 8.19 -28.05 4.82
CA ILE A 399 6.80 -27.94 4.33
C ILE A 399 5.85 -28.19 5.50
N TYR A 400 4.96 -27.24 5.77
CA TYR A 400 3.92 -27.37 6.78
C TYR A 400 2.54 -27.18 6.13
N ALA A 401 1.83 -28.28 5.89
CA ALA A 401 0.50 -28.30 5.27
C ALA A 401 -0.45 -29.23 6.07
N PRO A 402 -0.86 -28.83 7.29
CA PRO A 402 -1.44 -29.73 8.28
C PRO A 402 -2.84 -30.25 7.94
N ILE A 403 -3.52 -29.66 6.96
CA ILE A 403 -4.87 -30.07 6.54
C ILE A 403 -4.93 -30.57 5.09
N VAL A 404 -3.78 -30.67 4.39
CA VAL A 404 -3.75 -31.19 3.03
C VAL A 404 -4.23 -32.63 3.00
N SER A 405 -5.04 -32.97 2.01
CA SER A 405 -5.65 -34.30 1.85
C SER A 405 -5.36 -34.94 0.49
N SER A 406 -5.05 -34.13 -0.53
CA SER A 406 -4.70 -34.60 -1.87
C SER A 406 -3.42 -33.95 -2.37
N ILE A 407 -2.50 -34.75 -2.91
CA ILE A 407 -1.22 -34.28 -3.45
C ILE A 407 -1.01 -34.93 -4.83
N SER A 408 -0.84 -34.15 -5.88
CA SER A 408 -0.69 -34.64 -7.26
C SER A 408 0.78 -34.97 -7.60
N ASP A 409 1.02 -35.42 -8.83
CA ASP A 409 2.29 -35.98 -9.28
C ASP A 409 3.48 -35.01 -9.11
N PHE A 410 4.62 -35.54 -8.66
CA PHE A 410 5.89 -34.79 -8.52
C PHE A 410 5.81 -33.50 -7.67
N ALA A 411 4.78 -33.34 -6.83
CA ALA A 411 4.53 -32.09 -6.10
C ALA A 411 5.73 -31.57 -5.29
N PHE A 412 6.57 -32.45 -4.72
CA PHE A 412 7.79 -32.10 -3.98
C PHE A 412 9.05 -32.72 -4.59
N ALA A 413 9.03 -33.05 -5.88
CA ALA A 413 10.18 -33.61 -6.57
C ALA A 413 11.38 -32.63 -6.56
N ASP A 414 12.59 -33.17 -6.60
CA ASP A 414 13.82 -32.37 -6.76
C ASP A 414 14.02 -31.30 -5.66
N CYS A 415 13.58 -31.61 -4.44
CA CYS A 415 13.78 -30.82 -3.22
C CYS A 415 14.87 -31.45 -2.31
N PRO A 416 16.17 -31.38 -2.67
CA PRO A 416 17.24 -32.15 -2.00
C PRO A 416 17.51 -31.74 -0.54
N LYS A 417 17.11 -30.53 -0.13
CA LYS A 417 17.33 -30.02 1.24
C LYS A 417 16.17 -30.25 2.20
N LEU A 418 15.11 -30.93 1.75
CA LEU A 418 13.93 -31.16 2.57
C LEU A 418 14.32 -31.95 3.84
N LYS A 419 13.91 -31.45 5.00
CA LYS A 419 14.21 -32.00 6.33
C LYS A 419 12.96 -32.28 7.15
N SER A 420 11.91 -31.48 6.97
CA SER A 420 10.67 -31.59 7.74
C SER A 420 9.45 -31.42 6.84
N VAL A 421 8.51 -32.36 6.96
CA VAL A 421 7.25 -32.32 6.22
C VAL A 421 6.10 -32.61 7.18
N THR A 422 5.14 -31.70 7.26
CA THR A 422 3.87 -31.92 7.98
C THR A 422 2.72 -31.95 6.98
N LEU A 423 1.97 -33.05 6.96
CA LEU A 423 0.81 -33.25 6.10
C LEU A 423 -0.44 -33.57 6.94
N GLY A 424 -1.60 -33.39 6.32
CA GLY A 424 -2.89 -33.72 6.91
C GLY A 424 -3.26 -35.20 6.81
N ASN A 425 -4.55 -35.47 6.64
CA ASN A 425 -5.07 -36.82 6.41
C ASN A 425 -5.11 -37.08 4.90
N ILE A 426 -4.04 -37.66 4.38
CA ILE A 426 -3.86 -37.93 2.95
C ILE A 426 -4.81 -39.04 2.51
N SER A 427 -5.72 -38.71 1.60
CA SER A 427 -6.62 -39.66 0.92
C SER A 427 -6.10 -40.07 -0.46
N ALA A 428 -5.36 -39.19 -1.13
CA ALA A 428 -4.76 -39.44 -2.43
C ALA A 428 -3.36 -38.82 -2.55
N ALA A 429 -2.42 -39.56 -3.12
CA ALA A 429 -1.10 -39.06 -3.49
C ALA A 429 -0.72 -39.54 -4.89
N GLY A 430 -0.20 -38.63 -5.71
CA GLY A 430 0.22 -38.88 -7.07
C GLY A 430 1.49 -39.71 -7.18
N ILE A 431 1.96 -39.83 -8.42
CA ILE A 431 3.19 -40.52 -8.78
C ILE A 431 4.40 -39.71 -8.28
N ARG A 432 5.31 -40.40 -7.59
CA ARG A 432 6.63 -39.89 -7.18
C ARG A 432 6.63 -38.49 -6.57
N ILE A 433 5.73 -38.23 -5.61
CA ILE A 433 5.64 -36.92 -4.95
C ILE A 433 6.94 -36.47 -4.26
N PHE A 434 7.83 -37.41 -3.92
CA PHE A 434 9.17 -37.20 -3.34
C PHE A 434 10.28 -37.74 -4.27
N ASP A 435 10.14 -37.59 -5.59
CA ASP A 435 11.21 -38.01 -6.51
C ASP A 435 12.48 -37.20 -6.24
N ASN A 436 13.65 -37.84 -6.32
CA ASN A 436 14.95 -37.20 -6.04
C ASN A 436 15.03 -36.44 -4.68
N VAL A 437 14.23 -36.87 -3.69
CA VAL A 437 14.32 -36.40 -2.31
C VAL A 437 14.94 -37.49 -1.44
N SER A 438 15.93 -37.13 -0.62
CA SER A 438 16.56 -38.03 0.36
C SER A 438 15.66 -38.22 1.58
N THR A 439 14.53 -38.91 1.42
CA THR A 439 13.50 -39.05 2.48
C THR A 439 14.03 -39.67 3.77
N GLU A 440 15.11 -40.47 3.72
CA GLU A 440 15.74 -41.04 4.91
C GLU A 440 16.30 -40.00 5.90
N GLY A 441 16.46 -38.74 5.48
CA GLY A 441 16.81 -37.59 6.32
C GLY A 441 15.62 -36.68 6.68
N VAL A 442 14.39 -37.06 6.32
CA VAL A 442 13.18 -36.24 6.49
C VAL A 442 12.36 -36.71 7.68
N ASP A 443 12.03 -35.80 8.59
CA ASP A 443 11.02 -35.98 9.62
C ASP A 443 9.62 -35.72 9.03
N LEU A 444 8.77 -36.75 9.00
CA LEU A 444 7.40 -36.65 8.49
C LEU A 444 6.39 -36.64 9.64
N THR A 445 5.49 -35.67 9.65
CA THR A 445 4.33 -35.62 10.55
C THR A 445 3.04 -35.78 9.76
N LEU A 446 2.19 -36.71 10.19
CA LEU A 446 0.90 -37.02 9.58
C LEU A 446 -0.23 -36.80 10.60
N SER A 447 -1.44 -36.58 10.09
CA SER A 447 -2.65 -36.53 10.93
C SER A 447 -2.81 -37.79 11.79
N LYS A 448 -3.35 -37.62 13.01
CA LYS A 448 -3.73 -38.74 13.88
C LYS A 448 -4.73 -39.70 13.22
N ASP A 449 -5.48 -39.20 12.24
CA ASP A 449 -6.55 -39.91 11.54
C ASP A 449 -6.08 -40.55 10.22
N GLN A 450 -4.78 -40.46 9.91
CA GLN A 450 -4.19 -41.01 8.69
C GLN A 450 -4.50 -42.50 8.53
N LYS A 451 -4.86 -42.87 7.30
CA LYS A 451 -5.09 -44.26 6.87
C LYS A 451 -3.86 -44.86 6.22
N VAL A 452 -3.78 -46.19 6.25
CA VAL A 452 -2.77 -46.90 5.46
C VAL A 452 -2.94 -46.54 3.99
N MET A 453 -1.84 -46.30 3.28
CA MET A 453 -1.88 -45.98 1.85
C MET A 453 -1.61 -47.25 1.03
N THR A 454 -2.39 -47.46 -0.02
CA THR A 454 -2.23 -48.58 -0.95
C THR A 454 -2.03 -48.05 -2.36
N LYS A 455 -1.30 -48.80 -3.20
CA LYS A 455 -1.12 -48.42 -4.60
C LYS A 455 -2.46 -48.49 -5.33
N LYS A 456 -2.81 -47.41 -6.03
CA LYS A 456 -3.96 -47.33 -6.91
C LYS A 456 -3.60 -47.82 -8.32
N ASP A 457 -2.52 -47.26 -8.90
CA ASP A 457 -2.00 -47.56 -10.26
C ASP A 457 -0.44 -47.49 -10.27
N ILE A 458 0.20 -47.34 -11.45
CA ILE A 458 1.65 -47.49 -11.74
C ILE A 458 2.59 -46.94 -10.65
N GLU A 459 2.24 -45.86 -9.96
CA GLU A 459 2.92 -45.42 -8.73
C GLU A 459 2.08 -44.47 -7.84
N ALA A 460 0.80 -44.29 -8.16
CA ALA A 460 -0.14 -43.46 -7.41
C ALA A 460 -0.71 -44.21 -6.20
N TRP A 461 -1.11 -43.48 -5.16
CA TRP A 461 -1.56 -44.01 -3.89
C TRP A 461 -2.94 -43.50 -3.49
N GLN A 462 -3.69 -44.35 -2.81
CA GLN A 462 -4.99 -44.04 -2.23
C GLN A 462 -5.10 -44.58 -0.80
N SER A 463 -5.91 -43.95 0.05
CA SER A 463 -6.18 -44.42 1.40
C SER A 463 -6.97 -45.74 1.40
N ASP A 464 -6.52 -46.71 2.21
CA ASP A 464 -7.30 -47.87 2.62
C ASP A 464 -8.11 -47.49 3.86
N GLU A 465 -9.36 -47.07 3.65
CA GLU A 465 -10.24 -46.58 4.71
C GLU A 465 -10.47 -47.58 5.86
N SER A 466 -10.21 -48.88 5.61
CA SER A 466 -10.39 -49.95 6.59
C SER A 466 -9.29 -49.98 7.66
N LYS A 467 -8.13 -49.35 7.44
CA LYS A 467 -6.95 -49.47 8.33
C LYS A 467 -6.38 -48.12 8.75
N LYS A 468 -6.16 -47.96 10.06
CA LYS A 468 -5.44 -46.81 10.62
C LYS A 468 -3.94 -46.97 10.40
N TYR A 469 -3.26 -45.89 10.02
CA TYR A 469 -1.82 -45.87 9.82
C TYR A 469 -1.03 -45.99 11.14
N ILE A 470 -1.51 -45.36 12.22
CA ILE A 470 -0.81 -45.24 13.52
C ILE A 470 -0.39 -46.59 14.16
N ASP A 471 -1.09 -47.68 13.86
CA ASP A 471 -0.82 -49.04 14.36
C ASP A 471 -0.26 -49.98 13.27
N SER A 472 -0.06 -49.48 12.05
CA SER A 472 0.33 -50.29 10.90
C SER A 472 1.81 -50.67 10.90
N GLU A 473 2.15 -51.73 10.16
CA GLU A 473 3.55 -52.12 9.95
C GLU A 473 4.35 -51.05 9.19
N ASP A 474 3.71 -50.31 8.28
CA ASP A 474 4.35 -49.20 7.56
C ASP A 474 4.81 -48.11 8.55
N HIS A 475 3.97 -47.72 9.50
CA HIS A 475 4.34 -46.74 10.52
C HIS A 475 5.49 -47.25 11.42
N LYS A 476 5.45 -48.51 11.86
CA LYS A 476 6.54 -49.12 12.67
C LYS A 476 7.86 -49.19 11.91
N ARG A 477 7.79 -49.45 10.60
CA ARG A 477 8.95 -49.52 9.69
C ARG A 477 9.39 -48.16 9.16
N VAL A 478 8.70 -47.08 9.57
CA VAL A 478 8.99 -45.71 9.16
C VAL A 478 8.86 -45.55 7.64
N LEU A 479 7.85 -46.20 7.06
CA LEU A 479 7.53 -46.22 5.63
C LEU A 479 6.23 -45.44 5.36
N PHE A 480 6.26 -44.53 4.40
CA PHE A 480 5.04 -43.89 3.88
C PHE A 480 5.14 -43.77 2.36
N LEU A 481 4.08 -44.14 1.64
CA LEU A 481 4.05 -44.18 0.17
C LEU A 481 5.23 -44.97 -0.44
N GLY A 482 5.64 -46.06 0.23
CA GLY A 482 6.75 -46.92 -0.19
C GLY A 482 8.15 -46.33 0.01
N LYS A 483 8.28 -45.13 0.60
CA LYS A 483 9.55 -44.48 0.92
C LYS A 483 9.85 -44.59 2.41
N LYS A 484 11.13 -44.72 2.76
CA LYS A 484 11.61 -44.73 4.15
C LYS A 484 11.95 -43.31 4.61
N PHE A 485 11.56 -42.96 5.83
CA PHE A 485 11.78 -41.64 6.42
C PHE A 485 12.76 -41.70 7.61
N LEU A 486 13.30 -40.54 8.01
CA LEU A 486 14.12 -40.41 9.23
C LEU A 486 13.27 -40.73 10.45
N SER A 487 12.12 -40.09 10.53
CA SER A 487 11.08 -40.38 11.50
C SER A 487 9.70 -40.15 10.90
N ILE A 488 8.70 -40.87 11.42
CA ILE A 488 7.30 -40.62 11.13
C ILE A 488 6.57 -40.46 12.45
N LYS A 489 5.94 -39.29 12.63
CA LYS A 489 4.98 -39.03 13.69
C LYS A 489 3.56 -39.13 13.14
N CYS A 490 2.74 -40.00 13.72
CA CYS A 490 1.31 -40.10 13.43
C CYS A 490 0.54 -39.96 14.74
N GLY A 491 -0.22 -38.88 14.88
CA GLY A 491 -0.90 -38.55 16.14
C GLY A 491 0.07 -38.42 17.31
N SER A 492 -0.12 -39.24 18.35
CA SER A 492 0.72 -39.23 19.56
C SER A 492 1.97 -40.12 19.47
N ARG A 493 2.14 -40.89 18.40
CA ARG A 493 3.24 -41.85 18.25
C ARG A 493 4.26 -41.39 17.24
N ILE A 494 5.53 -41.70 17.51
CA ILE A 494 6.66 -41.43 16.62
C ILE A 494 7.56 -42.67 16.55
N HIS A 495 7.93 -43.06 15.33
CA HIS A 495 8.94 -44.08 15.07
C HIS A 495 10.11 -43.45 14.30
N LYS A 496 11.34 -43.89 14.61
CA LYS A 496 12.58 -43.41 13.99
C LYS A 496 13.28 -44.56 13.28
N SER A 497 13.88 -44.27 12.13
CA SER A 497 14.74 -45.22 11.41
C SER A 497 15.96 -45.55 12.25
N THR A 498 16.32 -46.83 12.33
CA THR A 498 17.48 -47.32 13.10
C THR A 498 18.80 -47.28 12.33
N ASN A 499 18.80 -46.79 11.08
CA ASN A 499 20.00 -46.65 10.27
C ASN A 499 20.27 -45.15 10.08
N ILE A 500 21.22 -44.62 10.85
CA ILE A 500 21.95 -43.37 10.56
C ILE A 500 23.42 -43.70 10.65
#